data_AF-A0A954TQI9-F1
#
_entry.id   AF-A0A954TQI9-F1
#
_cell.length_a   1.000
_cell.length_b   1.000
_cell.length_c   1.000
_cell.angle_alpha   90.00
_cell.angle_beta   90.00
_cell.angle_gamma   90.00
#
_symmetry.space_group_name_H-M   'P 1'
#
loop_
_entity.id
_entity.type
_entity.pdbx_description
1 polymer ?
#
loop_
_entity_poly.entity_id
_entity_poly.type
_entity_poly.pdbx_seq_one_letter_code
_entity_poly.pdbx_strand_id
1 'polypeptide(L)' 'ANLLQAQRDYFGAHTYKRVDMDGTFHSEWLQLRKAPKA' A
#
# COMPACT_ATOMS: atom_id res chain seq x y z
N ALA A 1 9.13 8.30 -6.51
CA ALA A 1 7.65 8.41 -6.54
C ALA A 1 6.93 7.27 -5.80
N ASN A 2 7.47 6.05 -5.74
CA ASN A 2 6.80 4.87 -5.16
C ASN A 2 6.45 5.02 -3.68
N LEU A 3 7.35 5.59 -2.87
CA LEU A 3 7.09 5.83 -1.43
C LEU A 3 5.90 6.76 -1.21
N LEU A 4 5.81 7.84 -2.00
CA LEU A 4 4.69 8.78 -1.90
C LEU A 4 3.37 8.11 -2.28
N GLN A 5 3.37 7.24 -3.30
CA GLN A 5 2.16 6.48 -3.66
C GLN A 5 1.75 5.54 -2.53
N ALA A 6 2.70 4.84 -1.90
CA ALA A 6 2.41 4.00 -0.74
C ALA A 6 1.83 4.82 0.43
N GLN A 7 2.36 6.01 0.71
CA GLN A 7 1.83 6.89 1.76
C GLN A 7 0.41 7.40 1.42
N ARG A 8 0.16 7.81 0.18
CA ARG A 8 -1.17 8.25 -0.28
C ARG A 8 -2.20 7.13 -0.17
N ASP A 9 -1.82 5.90 -0.49
CA ASP A 9 -2.68 4.73 -0.35
C ASP A 9 -2.92 4.38 1.13
N TYR A 10 -1.87 4.42 1.96
CA TYR A 10 -1.95 4.13 3.39
C TYR A 10 -2.88 5.08 4.15
N PHE A 11 -2.80 6.38 3.87
CA PHE A 11 -3.60 7.39 4.61
C PHE A 11 -4.91 7.77 3.92
N GLY A 12 -5.03 7.55 2.61
CA GLY A 12 -6.14 8.08 1.81
C GLY A 12 -6.81 7.10 0.86
N ALA A 13 -6.43 5.81 0.88
CA ALA A 13 -6.95 4.79 -0.04
C ALA A 13 -6.86 5.20 -1.53
N HIS A 14 -5.84 5.98 -1.87
CA HIS A 14 -5.68 6.58 -3.19
C HIS A 14 -5.21 5.62 -4.29
N THR A 15 -5.00 4.35 -3.98
CA THR A 15 -4.52 3.30 -4.89
C THR A 15 -3.14 3.58 -5.51
N TYR A 16 -2.56 2.59 -6.17
CA TYR A 16 -1.31 2.74 -6.92
C TYR A 16 -1.21 1.75 -8.10
N LYS A 17 -0.24 1.98 -8.98
CA LYS A 17 0.13 1.06 -10.06
C LYS A 17 1.36 0.27 -9.69
N ARG A 18 1.42 -0.98 -10.14
CA ARG A 18 2.58 -1.85 -9.99
C ARG A 18 3.44 -1.82 -11.26
N VAL A 19 4.71 -2.17 -11.12
CA VAL A 19 5.66 -2.24 -12.25
C VAL A 19 5.69 -3.61 -12.91
N ASP A 20 5.25 -4.63 -12.18
CA ASP A 20 5.25 -6.03 -12.59
C ASP A 20 3.90 -6.51 -13.13
N MET A 21 2.84 -5.72 -12.95
CA MET A 21 1.49 -6.07 -13.36
C MET A 21 0.66 -4.82 -13.65
N ASP A 22 -0.03 -4.83 -14.78
CA ASP A 22 -1.00 -3.79 -15.13
C ASP A 22 -2.23 -3.85 -14.23
N GLY A 23 -2.70 -2.69 -13.80
CA GLY A 23 -3.90 -2.55 -12.96
C GLY A 23 -3.79 -1.42 -11.93
N THR A 24 -4.85 -1.30 -11.12
CA THR A 24 -4.96 -0.37 -10.00
C THR A 24 -5.12 -1.17 -8.72
N PHE A 25 -4.30 -0.87 -7.72
CA PHE A 25 -4.19 -1.68 -6.50
C PHE A 25 -4.41 -0.82 -5.27
N HIS A 26 -5.13 -1.36 -4.29
CA HIS A 26 -5.22 -0.86 -2.92
C HIS A 26 -4.67 -1.93 -1.97
N SER A 27 -3.91 -1.53 -0.96
CA SER A 27 -3.42 -2.45 0.06
C SER A 27 -4.18 -2.25 1.37
N GLU A 28 -4.67 -3.33 1.98
CA GLU A 28 -5.25 -3.32 3.34
C GLU A 28 -4.14 -3.25 4.40
N TRP A 29 -3.50 -2.08 4.52
CA TRP A 29 -2.25 -1.90 5.27
C TRP A 29 -2.32 -2.33 6.74
N LEU A 30 -3.46 -2.11 7.40
CA LEU A 30 -3.63 -2.45 8.82
C LEU A 30 -3.73 -3.96 9.05
N GLN A 31 -4.27 -4.71 8.09
CA GLN A 31 -4.34 -6.17 8.15
C GLN A 31 -2.96 -6.81 7.93
N LEU A 32 -2.09 -6.16 7.15
CA LEU A 32 -0.73 -6.62 6.89
C LEU A 32 0.23 -6.37 8.06
N ARG A 33 -0.16 -5.54 9.05
CA ARG A 33 0.69 -5.21 10.19
C ARG A 33 0.90 -6.46 11.05
N LYS A 34 2.13 -6.98 11.03
CA LYS A 34 2.53 -8.08 11.92
C LYS A 34 2.45 -7.63 13.37
N ALA A 35 1.99 -8.53 14.24
CA ALA A 35 2.03 -8.29 15.68
C ALA A 35 3.49 -8.05 16.12
N PRO A 36 3.73 -7.10 17.04
CA PRO A 36 5.05 -6.94 17.63
C PRO A 36 5.46 -8.25 18.30
N LYS A 37 6.68 -8.70 18.04
CA LYS A 37 7.27 -9.81 18.78
C LYS A 37 7.66 -9.28 20.15
N ALA A 38 7.18 -9.93 21.22
CA ALA A 38 7.57 -9.63 22.59
C ALA A 38 9.08 -9.86 22.79
#